data_AF-A0A6A5KDR3-F1
#
_entry.id   AF-A0A6A5KDR3-F1
#
_cell.length_a   1.000
_cell.length_b   1.000
_cell.length_c   1.000
_cell.angle_alpha   90.00
_cell.angle_beta   90.00
_cell.angle_gamma   90.00
#
_symmetry.space_group_name_H-M   'P 1'
#
loop_
_entity.id
_entity.type
_entity.pdbx_description
1 polymer ?
#
loop_
_entity_poly.entity_id
_entity_poly.type
_entity_poly.pdbx_seq_one_letter_code
_entity_poly.pdbx_strand_id
1 'polypeptide(L)'
;MNTDSLPFSSFELHIPSGHHQLIGVVPESLWDHTHRSFFQFETILPGRGGIVFAVEFIVHLNDYDNLIIALCDYRPNKPALFIFREPDYPRQRKTLFQREYRENGIFSEDLVTEMPELLALTSFTVLTIGNNSYRIRASLEDRWLDHYRYGKMRVPSLILSVEHIEPTSNRPSELHDLLPQA
;
A
#
# COMPACT_ATOMS: atom_id res chain seq x y z
N MET A 1 -2.04 -11.01 41.73
CA MET A 1 -2.56 -10.64 40.39
C MET A 1 -1.76 -9.44 39.92
N ASN A 2 -0.63 -9.72 39.25
CA ASN A 2 0.06 -8.73 38.42
C ASN A 2 -0.30 -9.11 36.99
N THR A 3 -1.21 -8.37 36.37
CA THR A 3 -1.27 -8.32 34.91
C THR A 3 -0.14 -7.40 34.49
N ASP A 4 1.07 -7.97 34.45
CA ASP A 4 2.18 -7.36 33.75
C ASP A 4 1.67 -7.09 32.34
N SER A 5 1.45 -5.81 32.06
CA SER A 5 1.13 -5.30 30.74
C SER A 5 2.15 -5.88 29.79
N LEU A 6 1.71 -6.78 28.92
CA LEU A 6 2.51 -7.25 27.81
C LEU A 6 3.15 -6.01 27.15
N PRO A 7 4.48 -5.99 26.96
CA PRO A 7 5.09 -4.92 26.19
C PRO A 7 4.43 -4.95 24.81
N PHE A 8 3.70 -3.88 24.47
CA PHE A 8 3.10 -3.70 23.15
C PHE A 8 4.20 -3.91 22.09
N SER A 9 4.20 -5.07 21.44
CA SER A 9 5.07 -5.37 20.31
C SER A 9 4.45 -4.79 19.03
N SER A 10 4.89 -3.58 18.69
CA SER A 10 5.38 -3.22 17.34
C SER A 10 4.56 -3.49 16.07
N PHE A 11 3.23 -3.61 16.07
CA PHE A 11 2.50 -3.97 14.82
C PHE A 11 1.24 -3.13 14.54
N GLU A 12 1.37 -1.81 14.57
CA GLU A 12 0.38 -0.90 13.99
C GLU A 12 0.84 -0.48 12.59
N LEU A 13 0.01 -0.67 11.55
CA LEU A 13 0.29 -0.09 10.23
C LEU A 13 -0.31 1.32 10.15
N HIS A 14 0.53 2.34 10.14
CA HIS A 14 0.11 3.74 10.05
C HIS A 14 -0.03 4.22 8.60
N ILE A 15 -1.07 5.01 8.32
CA ILE A 15 -1.31 5.65 7.02
C ILE A 15 -1.25 7.17 7.19
N PRO A 16 -0.10 7.82 6.93
CA PRO A 16 0.05 9.25 7.11
C PRO A 16 -0.87 10.06 6.22
N SER A 17 -1.15 11.30 6.65
CA SER A 17 -1.69 12.33 5.77
C SER A 17 -0.67 12.70 4.69
N GLY A 18 -1.15 13.00 3.48
CA GLY A 18 -0.31 13.45 2.38
C GLY A 18 -1.11 14.16 1.30
N HIS A 19 -0.54 14.33 0.11
CA HIS A 19 -1.22 14.88 -1.08
C HIS A 19 -2.26 13.93 -1.70
N HIS A 20 -2.60 12.86 -0.99
CA HIS A 20 -3.61 11.89 -1.35
C HIS A 20 -4.72 11.91 -0.29
N GLN A 21 -5.95 11.65 -0.71
CA GLN A 21 -7.07 11.48 0.19
C GLN A 21 -7.28 9.99 0.46
N LEU A 22 -7.24 9.60 1.74
CA LEU A 22 -7.65 8.27 2.16
C LEU A 22 -9.18 8.21 2.16
N ILE A 23 -9.78 7.27 1.43
CA ILE A 23 -11.24 7.13 1.33
C ILE A 23 -11.79 5.78 1.79
N GLY A 24 -10.93 4.77 1.94
CA GLY A 24 -11.34 3.43 2.35
C GLY A 24 -10.20 2.64 2.95
N VAL A 25 -10.52 1.77 3.91
CA VAL A 25 -9.60 0.87 4.59
C VAL A 25 -10.27 -0.47 4.83
N VAL A 26 -9.50 -1.56 4.80
CA VAL A 26 -9.97 -2.91 5.09
C VAL A 26 -8.89 -3.66 5.85
N PRO A 27 -9.24 -4.35 6.96
CA PRO A 27 -10.53 -4.31 7.64
C PRO A 27 -10.80 -2.97 8.33
N GLU A 28 -12.05 -2.49 8.24
CA GLU A 28 -12.48 -1.28 8.97
C GLU A 28 -12.54 -1.53 10.48
N SER A 29 -12.81 -2.78 10.89
CA SER A 29 -12.87 -3.17 12.31
C SER A 29 -11.56 -2.99 13.06
N LEU A 30 -10.43 -2.90 12.35
CA LEU A 30 -9.11 -2.66 12.94
C LEU A 30 -8.62 -1.22 12.77
N TRP A 31 -9.42 -0.33 12.18
CA TRP A 31 -8.97 1.02 11.87
C TRP A 31 -9.14 2.00 13.04
N ASP A 32 -8.04 2.59 13.51
CA ASP A 32 -8.04 3.73 14.42
C ASP A 32 -8.05 5.04 13.63
N HIS A 33 -9.19 5.74 13.63
CA HIS A 33 -9.30 7.06 13.03
C HIS A 33 -8.43 8.13 13.73
N THR A 34 -8.10 7.94 15.01
CA THR A 34 -7.37 8.94 15.81
C THR A 34 -5.93 9.06 15.34
N HIS A 35 -5.26 7.92 15.18
CA HIS A 35 -3.87 7.86 14.76
C HIS A 35 -3.71 7.52 13.28
N ARG A 36 -4.83 7.27 12.57
CA ARG A 36 -4.83 6.77 11.19
C ARG A 36 -3.97 5.50 11.07
N SER A 37 -4.18 4.54 11.97
CA SER A 37 -3.42 3.30 12.01
C SER A 37 -4.32 2.09 12.15
N PHE A 38 -3.86 0.94 11.68
CA PHE A 38 -4.49 -0.34 11.98
C PHE A 38 -4.02 -0.85 13.34
N PHE A 39 -4.95 -1.30 14.19
CA PHE A 39 -4.68 -1.92 15.48
C PHE A 39 -4.05 -3.32 15.35
N GLN A 40 -3.40 -3.76 16.44
CA GLN A 40 -2.68 -5.02 16.58
C GLN A 40 -3.47 -6.24 16.05
N PHE A 41 -2.79 -7.07 15.26
CA PHE A 41 -3.37 -8.27 14.66
C PHE A 41 -3.08 -9.60 15.41
N GLU A 42 -2.15 -9.61 16.38
CA GLU A 42 -1.59 -10.85 16.98
C GLU A 42 -2.61 -11.78 17.69
N THR A 43 -3.85 -11.36 17.92
CA THR A 43 -4.79 -12.08 18.79
C THR A 43 -5.94 -12.82 18.10
N ILE A 44 -6.14 -12.70 16.78
CA ILE A 44 -7.44 -13.10 16.22
C ILE A 44 -7.47 -14.56 15.73
N LEU A 45 -6.47 -15.09 15.00
CA LEU A 45 -6.53 -16.50 14.51
C LEU A 45 -5.16 -17.17 14.31
N PRO A 46 -4.64 -17.96 15.28
CA PRO A 46 -3.51 -18.84 15.01
C PRO A 46 -3.88 -19.86 13.91
N GLY A 47 -3.11 -19.89 12.82
CA GLY A 47 -3.23 -20.90 11.75
C GLY A 47 -3.86 -20.44 10.43
N ARG A 48 -4.32 -19.19 10.31
CA ARG A 48 -4.58 -18.55 9.01
C ARG A 48 -3.41 -17.65 8.66
N GLY A 49 -2.91 -17.72 7.43
CA GLY A 49 -1.87 -16.82 6.92
C GLY A 49 -2.29 -15.38 7.14
N GLY A 50 -1.31 -14.53 7.45
CA GLY A 50 -1.54 -13.18 7.98
C GLY A 50 -2.56 -12.35 7.20
N ILE A 51 -3.11 -11.32 7.84
CA ILE A 51 -4.04 -10.41 7.19
C ILE A 51 -3.33 -9.46 6.22
N VAL A 52 -4.01 -9.18 5.11
CA VAL A 52 -3.67 -8.12 4.19
C VAL A 52 -4.54 -6.91 4.45
N PHE A 53 -3.90 -5.77 4.67
CA PHE A 53 -4.58 -4.49 4.76
C PHE A 53 -4.79 -3.95 3.35
N ALA A 54 -6.02 -3.57 3.01
CA ALA A 54 -6.30 -2.82 1.79
C ALA A 54 -6.60 -1.36 2.14
N VAL A 55 -6.01 -0.45 1.38
CA VAL A 55 -6.13 0.99 1.59
C VAL A 55 -6.45 1.65 0.27
N GLU A 56 -7.48 2.49 0.26
CA GLU A 56 -8.00 3.15 -0.93
C GLU A 56 -7.72 4.66 -0.88
N PHE A 57 -7.02 5.14 -1.90
CA PHE A 57 -6.57 6.51 -2.01
C PHE A 57 -7.12 7.18 -3.27
N ILE A 58 -7.54 8.44 -3.15
CA ILE A 58 -7.63 9.35 -4.29
C ILE A 58 -6.32 10.12 -4.38
N VAL A 59 -5.63 9.99 -5.51
CA VAL A 59 -4.42 10.74 -5.84
C VAL A 59 -4.76 11.76 -6.92
N HIS A 60 -4.62 13.03 -6.58
CA HIS A 60 -4.94 14.13 -7.50
C HIS A 60 -3.72 14.50 -8.35
N LEU A 61 -3.82 14.35 -9.68
CA LEU A 61 -2.73 14.61 -10.63
C LEU A 61 -3.26 15.37 -11.85
N ASN A 62 -2.70 16.55 -12.12
CA ASN A 62 -3.09 17.43 -13.25
C ASN A 62 -4.62 17.60 -13.40
N ASP A 63 -5.31 17.93 -12.33
CA ASP A 63 -6.78 18.10 -12.28
C ASP A 63 -7.60 16.80 -12.41
N TYR A 64 -6.96 15.63 -12.43
CA TYR A 64 -7.63 14.33 -12.46
C TYR A 64 -7.51 13.59 -11.13
N ASP A 65 -8.63 13.06 -10.66
CA ASP A 65 -8.69 12.15 -9.52
C ASP A 65 -8.39 10.72 -9.97
N ASN A 66 -7.37 10.13 -9.37
CA ASN A 66 -6.94 8.76 -9.68
C ASN A 66 -7.15 7.89 -8.47
N LEU A 67 -7.98 6.86 -8.63
CA LEU A 67 -8.31 5.94 -7.56
C LEU A 67 -7.28 4.81 -7.52
N ILE A 68 -6.53 4.75 -6.42
CA ILE A 68 -5.39 3.87 -6.20
C ILE A 68 -5.64 2.99 -4.99
N ILE A 69 -5.46 1.69 -5.15
CA ILE A 69 -5.59 0.71 -4.08
C ILE A 69 -4.20 0.20 -3.75
N ALA A 70 -3.80 0.31 -2.48
CA ALA A 70 -2.60 -0.32 -1.96
C ALA A 70 -2.99 -1.49 -1.06
N LEU A 71 -2.33 -2.63 -1.27
CA LEU A 71 -2.41 -3.80 -0.42
C LEU A 71 -1.10 -3.97 0.34
N CYS A 72 -1.21 -4.24 1.63
CA CYS A 72 -0.08 -4.53 2.49
C CYS A 72 -0.29 -5.89 3.15
N ASP A 73 0.30 -6.95 2.57
CA ASP A 73 0.40 -8.26 3.21
C ASP A 73 1.49 -8.17 4.27
N TYR A 74 1.08 -7.76 5.47
CA TYR A 74 2.01 -7.44 6.54
C TYR A 74 2.38 -8.71 7.32
N ARG A 75 3.35 -9.47 6.79
CA ARG A 75 3.98 -10.58 7.51
C ARG A 75 5.26 -10.08 8.19
N PRO A 76 5.48 -10.40 9.49
CA PRO A 76 6.62 -9.86 10.26
C PRO A 76 8.00 -9.98 9.59
N ASN A 77 8.22 -11.04 8.81
CA ASN A 77 9.52 -11.31 8.21
C ASN A 77 9.65 -10.85 6.74
N LYS A 78 8.54 -10.53 6.07
CA LYS A 78 8.53 -10.19 4.64
C LYS A 78 7.21 -9.49 4.26
N PRO A 79 7.03 -8.20 4.59
CA PRO A 79 5.85 -7.49 4.13
C PRO A 79 5.88 -7.39 2.61
N ALA A 80 4.75 -7.66 1.98
CA ALA A 80 4.58 -7.47 0.54
C ALA A 80 3.62 -6.31 0.29
N LEU A 81 4.01 -5.43 -0.64
CA LEU A 81 3.22 -4.28 -1.04
C LEU A 81 2.82 -4.45 -2.50
N PHE A 82 1.53 -4.28 -2.75
CA PHE A 82 0.96 -4.34 -4.08
C PHE A 82 0.15 -3.07 -4.30
N ILE A 83 0.19 -2.51 -5.51
CA ILE A 83 -0.62 -1.35 -5.83
C ILE A 83 -1.24 -1.48 -7.21
N PHE A 84 -2.48 -1.02 -7.35
CA PHE A 84 -3.16 -0.96 -8.63
C PHE A 84 -4.10 0.23 -8.73
N ARG A 85 -4.48 0.57 -9.97
CA ARG A 85 -5.48 1.59 -10.27
C ARG A 85 -6.83 0.92 -10.42
N GLU A 86 -7.89 1.54 -9.89
CA GLU A 86 -9.24 0.96 -9.98
C GLU A 86 -9.67 0.58 -11.41
N PRO A 87 -9.43 1.40 -12.45
CA PRO A 87 -9.87 1.05 -13.80
C PRO A 87 -9.24 -0.23 -14.37
N ASP A 88 -8.05 -0.62 -13.86
CA ASP A 88 -7.35 -1.82 -14.31
C ASP A 88 -7.90 -3.09 -13.61
N TYR A 89 -8.44 -2.96 -12.39
CA TYR A 89 -8.90 -4.07 -11.54
C TYR A 89 -10.22 -3.75 -10.80
N PRO A 90 -11.30 -3.40 -11.52
CA PRO A 90 -12.54 -2.94 -10.88
C PRO A 90 -13.23 -4.05 -10.08
N ARG A 91 -13.12 -5.31 -10.53
CA ARG A 91 -13.70 -6.47 -9.83
C ARG A 91 -12.99 -6.73 -8.50
N GLN A 92 -11.67 -6.68 -8.51
CA GLN A 92 -10.83 -6.95 -7.35
C GLN A 92 -11.04 -5.87 -6.29
N ARG A 93 -11.09 -4.60 -6.69
CA ARG A 93 -11.50 -3.53 -5.77
C ARG A 93 -12.86 -3.83 -5.14
N LYS A 94 -13.87 -4.12 -5.96
CA LYS A 94 -15.23 -4.39 -5.45
C LYS A 94 -15.23 -5.54 -4.43
N THR A 95 -14.48 -6.60 -4.71
CA THR A 95 -14.29 -7.74 -3.81
C THR A 95 -13.58 -7.33 -2.53
N LEU A 96 -12.41 -6.69 -2.60
CA LEU A 96 -11.61 -6.26 -1.43
C LEU A 96 -12.42 -5.38 -0.46
N PHE A 97 -13.22 -4.46 -1.00
CA PHE A 97 -14.00 -3.52 -0.20
C PHE A 97 -15.46 -3.96 0.02
N GLN A 98 -15.76 -5.24 -0.16
CA GLN A 98 -17.05 -5.81 0.20
C GLN A 98 -17.21 -5.93 1.73
N ARG A 99 -18.47 -6.01 2.19
CA ARG A 99 -18.80 -6.02 3.61
C ARG A 99 -18.08 -7.13 4.40
N GLU A 100 -18.00 -8.33 3.84
CA GLU A 100 -17.36 -9.48 4.48
C GLU A 100 -15.90 -9.20 4.88
N TYR A 101 -15.11 -8.63 3.96
CA TYR A 101 -13.72 -8.31 4.26
C TYR A 101 -13.56 -7.06 5.12
N ARG A 102 -14.47 -6.08 5.04
CA ARG A 102 -14.46 -4.93 5.96
C ARG A 102 -14.59 -5.37 7.42
N GLU A 103 -15.40 -6.39 7.68
CA GLU A 103 -15.65 -6.92 9.02
C GLU A 103 -14.54 -7.88 9.48
N ASN A 104 -14.15 -8.83 8.62
CA ASN A 104 -13.28 -9.95 9.00
C ASN A 104 -11.81 -9.79 8.59
N GLY A 105 -11.51 -8.85 7.70
CA GLY A 105 -10.21 -8.68 7.07
C GLY A 105 -9.97 -9.64 5.91
N ILE A 106 -8.90 -9.38 5.15
CA ILE A 106 -8.52 -10.18 3.99
C ILE A 106 -7.42 -11.14 4.43
N PHE A 107 -7.66 -12.44 4.40
CA PHE A 107 -6.58 -13.39 4.68
C PHE A 107 -5.65 -13.52 3.47
N SER A 108 -4.38 -13.76 3.73
CA SER A 108 -3.38 -14.03 2.69
C SER A 108 -3.84 -15.12 1.71
N GLU A 109 -4.44 -16.19 2.22
CA GLU A 109 -4.95 -17.31 1.43
C GLU A 109 -6.09 -16.91 0.50
N ASP A 110 -6.91 -15.94 0.91
CA ASP A 110 -8.02 -15.44 0.10
C ASP A 110 -7.47 -14.70 -1.13
N LEU A 111 -6.39 -13.92 -0.98
CA LEU A 111 -5.72 -13.31 -2.14
C LEU A 111 -5.15 -14.36 -3.10
N VAL A 112 -4.55 -15.43 -2.58
CA VAL A 112 -3.99 -16.51 -3.41
C VAL A 112 -5.09 -17.25 -4.17
N THR A 113 -6.26 -17.43 -3.55
CA THR A 113 -7.33 -18.25 -4.10
C THR A 113 -8.29 -17.44 -4.98
N GLU A 114 -8.74 -16.29 -4.50
CA GLU A 114 -9.80 -15.49 -5.10
C GLU A 114 -9.28 -14.41 -6.05
N MET A 115 -8.06 -13.91 -5.83
CA MET A 115 -7.48 -12.78 -6.58
C MET A 115 -5.98 -12.99 -6.90
N PRO A 116 -5.58 -14.14 -7.47
CA PRO A 116 -4.17 -14.49 -7.67
C PRO A 116 -3.41 -13.50 -8.57
N GLU A 117 -4.11 -12.82 -9.49
CA GLU A 117 -3.53 -11.80 -10.36
C GLU A 117 -2.94 -10.60 -9.59
N LEU A 118 -3.45 -10.31 -8.38
CA LEU A 118 -2.93 -9.22 -7.56
C LEU A 118 -1.53 -9.55 -7.01
N LEU A 119 -1.17 -10.83 -6.91
CA LEU A 119 0.15 -11.27 -6.46
C LEU A 119 1.26 -11.00 -7.48
N ALA A 120 0.91 -10.79 -8.76
CA ALA A 120 1.84 -10.41 -9.81
C ALA A 120 2.11 -8.90 -9.86
N LEU A 121 1.35 -8.11 -9.09
CA LEU A 121 1.55 -6.67 -9.01
C LEU A 121 2.85 -6.33 -8.27
N THR A 122 3.32 -5.11 -8.49
CA THR A 122 4.47 -4.57 -7.78
C THR A 122 4.03 -3.50 -6.80
N SER A 123 4.98 -2.96 -6.04
CA SER A 123 4.74 -1.82 -5.16
C SER A 123 4.61 -0.48 -5.89
N PHE A 124 4.60 -0.46 -7.22
CA PHE A 124 4.34 0.75 -8.00
C PHE A 124 3.42 0.52 -9.18
N THR A 125 2.78 1.59 -9.64
CA THR A 125 2.05 1.65 -10.90
C THR A 125 2.46 2.91 -11.67
N VAL A 126 2.31 2.88 -13.00
CA VAL A 126 2.58 4.01 -13.87
C VAL A 126 1.28 4.50 -14.48
N LEU A 127 1.06 5.80 -14.40
CA LEU A 127 -0.09 6.47 -14.95
C LEU A 127 0.37 7.52 -15.97
N THR A 128 -0.25 7.53 -17.15
CA THR A 128 -0.01 8.54 -18.16
C THR A 128 -1.25 9.42 -18.29
N ILE A 129 -1.07 10.74 -18.12
CA ILE A 129 -2.11 11.77 -18.28
C ILE A 129 -1.62 12.75 -19.35
N GLY A 130 -2.24 12.72 -20.52
CA GLY A 130 -1.76 13.48 -21.68
C GLY A 130 -0.31 13.10 -22.03
N ASN A 131 0.59 14.07 -21.99
CA ASN A 131 2.01 13.88 -22.30
C ASN A 131 2.88 13.60 -21.05
N ASN A 132 2.28 13.58 -19.86
CA ASN A 132 2.99 13.37 -18.61
C ASN A 132 2.81 11.94 -18.13
N SER A 133 3.89 11.32 -17.65
CA SER A 133 3.83 10.04 -16.96
C SER A 133 4.23 10.21 -15.51
N TYR A 134 3.54 9.50 -14.62
CA TYR A 134 3.73 9.53 -13.19
C TYR A 134 3.91 8.11 -12.69
N ARG A 135 4.93 7.90 -11.84
CA ARG A 135 5.08 6.67 -11.07
C ARG A 135 4.48 6.90 -9.69
N ILE A 136 3.49 6.11 -9.33
CA ILE A 136 2.92 6.07 -7.99
C ILE A 136 3.49 4.85 -7.29
N ARG A 137 4.14 5.03 -6.13
CA ARG A 137 4.81 3.97 -5.38
C ARG A 137 4.27 3.88 -3.96
N ALA A 138 4.00 2.66 -3.51
CA ALA A 138 3.79 2.32 -2.11
C ALA A 138 5.11 1.85 -1.48
N SER A 139 5.45 2.36 -0.30
CA SER A 139 6.59 1.92 0.51
C SER A 139 6.21 1.80 1.98
N LEU A 140 6.98 1.02 2.73
CA LEU A 140 6.89 0.99 4.19
C LEU A 140 8.10 1.71 4.77
N GLU A 141 7.84 2.69 5.62
CA GLU A 141 8.86 3.44 6.34
C GLU A 141 8.54 3.43 7.83
N ASP A 142 9.53 3.18 8.68
CA ASP A 142 9.34 3.33 10.11
C ASP A 142 9.25 4.80 10.50
N ARG A 143 8.19 5.18 11.21
CA ARG A 143 7.99 6.55 11.72
C ARG A 143 7.70 6.55 13.20
N TRP A 144 8.07 7.65 13.85
CA TRP A 144 7.70 7.91 15.24
C TRP A 144 6.33 8.59 15.28
N LEU A 145 5.39 8.02 16.02
CA LEU A 145 4.09 8.61 16.32
C LEU A 145 3.97 8.91 17.81
N ASP A 146 3.38 10.06 18.14
CA ASP A 146 2.99 10.39 19.51
C ASP A 146 1.62 9.74 19.80
N HIS A 147 1.63 8.61 20.50
CA HIS A 147 0.41 7.91 20.90
C HIS A 147 -0.05 8.38 22.29
N TYR A 148 -1.31 8.83 22.40
CA TYR A 148 -1.81 9.47 23.63
C TYR A 148 -1.66 8.61 24.90
N ARG A 149 -1.73 7.28 24.76
CA ARG A 149 -1.62 6.33 25.89
C ARG A 149 -0.21 5.85 26.18
N TYR A 150 0.66 5.82 25.17
CA TYR A 150 1.93 5.08 25.22
C TYR A 150 3.16 5.96 24.94
N GLY A 151 2.95 7.24 24.62
CA GLY A 151 4.01 8.16 24.25
C GLY A 151 4.52 7.90 22.83
N LYS A 152 5.79 8.21 22.58
CA LYS A 152 6.41 8.05 21.27
C LYS A 152 6.63 6.58 20.92
N MET A 153 6.00 6.12 19.85
CA MET A 153 6.11 4.75 19.34
C MET A 153 6.68 4.76 17.92
N ARG A 154 7.53 3.78 17.60
CA ARG A 154 8.00 3.54 16.23
C ARG A 154 7.05 2.55 15.56
N VAL A 155 6.43 2.96 14.47
CA VAL A 155 5.45 2.15 13.73
C VAL A 155 5.78 2.11 12.23
N PRO A 156 5.55 0.98 11.56
CA PRO A 156 5.59 0.92 10.10
C PRO A 156 4.50 1.83 9.51
N SER A 157 4.87 2.66 8.56
CA SER A 157 3.97 3.59 7.87
C SER A 157 3.91 3.30 6.38
N LEU A 158 2.70 3.11 5.83
CA LEU A 158 2.48 2.96 4.40
C LEU A 158 2.52 4.33 3.72
N ILE A 159 3.58 4.59 2.97
CA ILE A 159 3.77 5.85 2.25
C ILE A 159 3.39 5.66 0.80
N LEU A 160 2.55 6.57 0.30
CA LEU A 160 2.25 6.70 -1.11
C LEU A 160 2.99 7.90 -1.69
N SER A 161 4.00 7.66 -2.53
CA SER A 161 4.76 8.69 -3.22
C SER A 161 4.37 8.78 -4.70
N VAL A 162 4.50 9.98 -5.26
CA VAL A 162 4.29 10.24 -6.69
C VAL A 162 5.53 10.89 -7.25
N GLU A 163 6.07 10.31 -8.31
CA GLU A 163 7.24 10.80 -9.04
C GLU A 163 6.83 11.10 -10.48
N HIS A 164 7.16 12.29 -10.99
CA HIS A 164 7.03 12.56 -12.43
C HIS A 164 8.14 11.82 -13.17
N ILE A 165 7.76 11.12 -14.24
CA ILE A 165 8.70 10.42 -15.12
C ILE A 165 8.97 11.38 -16.28
N GLU A 166 10.16 11.96 -16.30
CA GLU A 166 10.59 12.74 -17.45
C GLU A 166 10.57 11.85 -18.69
N PRO A 167 9.99 12.32 -19.82
CA PRO A 167 10.12 11.60 -21.07
C PRO A 167 11.61 11.50 -21.36
N THR A 168 12.13 10.27 -21.44
CA THR A 168 13.50 10.05 -21.91
C THR A 168 13.59 10.69 -23.29
N SER A 169 14.17 11.89 -23.34
CA SER A 169 14.59 12.51 -24.59
C SER A 169 15.38 11.45 -25.33
N ASN A 170 14.85 10.99 -26.47
CA ASN A 170 15.62 10.25 -27.45
C ASN A 170 16.84 11.13 -27.77
N ARG A 171 17.96 10.94 -27.06
CA ARG A 171 19.25 11.19 -27.68
C ARG A 171 19.34 10.10 -28.75
N PRO A 172 19.36 10.46 -30.04
CA PRO A 172 19.88 9.51 -31.01
C PRO A 172 21.30 9.25 -30.53
N SER A 173 21.58 8.02 -30.10
CA SER A 173 22.97 7.60 -29.92
C SER A 173 23.62 7.81 -31.27
N GLU A 174 24.50 8.81 -31.34
CA GLU A 174 25.54 8.91 -32.34
C GLU A 174 26.32 7.59 -32.28
N LEU A 175 25.87 6.65 -33.09
CA LEU A 175 26.55 5.40 -33.42
C LEU A 175 26.77 5.38 -34.93
N HIS A 176 27.14 6.54 -35.47
CA HIS A 176 27.99 6.66 -36.64
C HIS A 176 29.36 7.05 -36.12
N ASP A 177 30.22 6.05 -35.91
CA ASP A 177 31.68 6.12 -36.07
C ASP A 177 32.36 4.90 -35.46
N LEU A 178 31.97 3.69 -35.89
CA LEU A 178 32.85 2.51 -35.81
C LEU A 178 32.49 1.53 -36.94
N LEU A 179 32.71 1.96 -38.19
CA LEU A 179 33.06 1.02 -39.25
C LEU A 179 34.57 1.16 -39.49
N PRO A 180 35.39 0.14 -39.21
CA PRO A 180 36.74 0.13 -39.73
C PRO A 180 36.66 -0.03 -41.25
N GLN A 181 37.29 0.87 -41.98
CA GLN A 181 37.68 0.57 -43.35
C GLN A 181 38.76 -0.52 -43.30
N ALA A 182 38.40 -1.72 -43.73
CA ALA A 182 39.29 -2.74 -44.30
C ALA A 182 38.45 -3.81 -44.99
#